data_AF-A0A8J4SD82-F1
#
_entry.id   AF-A0A8J4SD82-F1
#
_cell.length_a   1.000
_cell.length_b   1.000
_cell.length_c   1.000
_cell.angle_alpha   90.00
_cell.angle_beta   90.00
_cell.angle_gamma   90.00
#
_symmetry.space_group_name_H-M   'P 1'
#
loop_
_entity.id
_entity.type
_entity.pdbx_description
1 polymer ?
#
loop_
_entity_poly.entity_id
_entity_poly.type
_entity_poly.pdbx_seq_one_letter_code
_entity_poly.pdbx_strand_id
1 'polypeptide(L)'
;MADELSGAEGETETVATPWNVRIHEKRRKAFRFQTASDIVLLRQVMARTPWSCPHGETGPAWDAVAGSFKVSVPRASVDGRACRRRYLALLEAYRTGKLHQLRGAAGTPAVHAEREQLLARCQFNTDDYRRRKTTKGTPTATVGAVDNVPGNRTFDLSGSEAGEASATPQDELRPFSAPQDPRTLPLNDPRVLLRQRELELEDRRLRLEEQRFEQQRQVTERQLEMMAAQTTVLLKLAEKLTNPSSPS
;
A
#
# COMPACT_ATOMS: atom_id res chain seq x y z
N MET A 1 47.27 68.71 33.31
CA MET A 1 46.96 68.18 31.97
C MET A 1 46.27 66.85 32.24
N ALA A 2 44.93 66.87 32.36
CA ALA A 2 43.98 66.36 31.34
C ALA A 2 44.16 64.85 31.16
N ASP A 3 43.20 63.93 31.28
CA ASP A 3 41.72 63.91 31.15
C ASP A 3 41.33 62.49 31.65
N GLU A 4 40.49 62.31 32.67
CA GLU A 4 39.09 61.81 32.61
C GLU A 4 38.79 60.50 31.83
N LEU A 5 37.84 59.73 32.41
CA LEU A 5 37.06 58.58 31.89
C LEU A 5 37.63 57.16 32.16
N SER A 6 37.13 56.45 33.18
CA SER A 6 35.83 55.73 33.21
C SER A 6 35.81 54.53 32.26
N GLY A 7 35.80 53.33 32.82
CA GLY A 7 35.65 52.09 32.07
C GLY A 7 35.50 50.91 33.02
N ALA A 8 34.27 50.71 33.50
CA ALA A 8 33.89 49.58 34.31
C ALA A 8 34.33 48.26 33.66
N GLU A 9 35.09 47.44 34.40
CA GLU A 9 35.31 46.05 34.05
C GLU A 9 34.00 45.29 34.31
N GLY A 10 33.08 45.41 33.36
CA GLY A 10 31.93 44.53 33.26
C GLY A 10 32.45 43.15 32.94
N GLU A 11 32.43 42.27 33.95
CA GLU A 11 32.46 40.83 33.78
C GLU A 11 31.46 40.46 32.68
N THR A 12 31.96 40.21 31.48
CA THR A 12 31.16 39.60 30.42
C THR A 12 31.06 38.13 30.75
N GLU A 13 30.14 37.86 31.69
CA GLU A 13 29.61 36.56 31.98
C GLU A 13 29.22 35.93 30.64
N THR A 14 30.08 35.05 30.15
CA THR A 14 29.85 34.30 28.93
C THR A 14 28.73 33.34 29.27
N VAL A 15 27.49 33.79 29.06
CA VAL A 15 26.28 32.98 29.15
C VAL A 15 26.45 31.85 28.14
N ALA A 16 27.00 30.74 28.62
CA ALA A 16 27.19 29.52 27.89
C ALA A 16 25.81 29.09 27.41
N THR A 17 25.60 29.27 26.10
CA THR A 17 24.30 29.02 25.47
C THR A 17 23.98 27.54 25.72
N PRO A 18 22.92 27.23 26.48
CA PRO A 18 22.69 25.87 26.91
C PRO A 18 22.15 25.10 25.70
N TRP A 19 23.00 24.22 25.17
CA TRP A 19 22.64 23.15 24.23
C TRP A 19 22.02 23.62 22.91
N ASN A 20 22.84 23.71 21.86
CA ASN A 20 22.34 23.65 20.48
C ASN A 20 21.56 22.33 20.28
N VAL A 21 20.23 22.38 20.38
CA VAL A 21 19.36 21.28 20.01
C VAL A 21 19.44 21.12 18.50
N ARG A 22 20.24 20.16 18.02
CA ARG A 22 20.20 19.73 16.62
C ARG A 22 18.81 19.17 16.35
N ILE A 23 17.94 19.99 15.76
CA ILE A 23 16.67 19.53 15.21
C ILE A 23 17.03 18.61 14.04
N HIS A 24 17.13 17.31 14.33
CA HIS A 24 17.26 16.31 13.28
C HIS A 24 15.97 16.35 12.46
N GLU A 25 16.07 16.79 11.20
CA GLU A 25 14.97 16.67 10.27
C GLU A 25 14.51 15.22 10.24
N LYS A 26 13.24 15.01 10.61
CA LYS A 26 12.67 13.67 10.73
C LYS A 26 12.88 12.93 9.42
N ARG A 27 13.63 11.83 9.47
CA ARG A 27 13.93 10.99 8.31
C ARG A 27 12.62 10.62 7.60
N ARG A 28 12.54 10.92 6.30
CA ARG A 28 11.33 10.68 5.52
C ARG A 28 10.99 9.19 5.55
N LYS A 29 9.70 8.87 5.74
CA LYS A 29 9.22 7.49 5.75
C LYS A 29 9.47 6.85 4.39
N ALA A 30 9.92 5.60 4.39
CA ALA A 30 10.13 4.83 3.17
C ALA A 30 8.84 4.71 2.36
N PHE A 31 8.95 4.79 1.04
CA PHE A 31 7.82 4.66 0.14
C PHE A 31 7.17 3.28 0.27
N ARG A 32 5.84 3.23 0.25
CA ARG A 32 5.06 1.99 0.23
C ARG A 32 3.94 2.13 -0.79
N PHE A 33 3.71 1.06 -1.54
CA PHE A 33 2.58 0.99 -2.45
C PHE A 33 1.25 1.04 -1.67
N GLN A 34 0.35 1.88 -2.17
CA GLN A 34 -1.04 2.03 -1.76
C GLN A 34 -1.94 1.90 -2.99
N THR A 35 -3.25 1.75 -2.80
CA THR A 35 -4.23 1.61 -3.90
C THR A 35 -4.06 2.68 -4.99
N ALA A 36 -3.93 3.96 -4.62
CA ALA A 36 -3.75 5.05 -5.59
C ALA A 36 -2.45 4.89 -6.42
N SER A 37 -1.34 4.50 -5.79
CA SER A 37 -0.10 4.25 -6.51
C SER A 37 -0.15 2.95 -7.33
N ASP A 38 -0.95 1.97 -6.93
CA ASP A 38 -1.14 0.75 -7.72
C ASP A 38 -1.84 1.07 -9.05
N ILE A 39 -2.84 1.95 -9.05
CA ILE A 39 -3.52 2.42 -10.27
C ILE A 39 -2.52 3.08 -11.21
N VAL A 40 -1.67 3.97 -10.70
CA VAL A 40 -0.63 4.62 -11.50
C VAL A 40 0.32 3.58 -12.09
N LEU A 41 0.79 2.63 -11.28
CA LEU A 41 1.65 1.54 -11.75
C LEU A 41 0.97 0.74 -12.87
N LEU A 42 -0.28 0.33 -12.70
CA LEU A 42 -1.03 -0.45 -13.68
C LEU A 42 -1.21 0.31 -15.00
N ARG A 43 -1.50 1.61 -14.94
CA ARG A 43 -1.54 2.46 -16.15
C ARG A 43 -0.20 2.50 -16.87
N GLN A 44 0.92 2.60 -16.15
CA GLN A 44 2.25 2.57 -16.76
C GLN A 44 2.60 1.21 -17.36
N VAL A 45 2.23 0.12 -16.69
CA VAL A 45 2.38 -1.24 -17.21
C VAL A 45 1.57 -1.42 -18.48
N MET A 46 0.34 -0.92 -18.53
CA MET A 46 -0.50 -0.93 -19.73
C MET A 46 0.11 -0.14 -20.89
N ALA A 47 0.69 1.03 -20.62
CA ALA A 47 1.27 1.88 -21.65
C ALA A 47 2.55 1.28 -22.25
N ARG A 48 3.36 0.58 -21.44
CA ARG A 48 4.68 0.06 -21.86
C ARG A 48 4.68 -1.43 -22.21
N THR A 49 3.59 -2.13 -21.92
CA THR A 49 3.36 -3.55 -22.22
C THR A 49 4.58 -4.44 -21.94
N PRO A 50 5.12 -4.46 -20.71
CA PRO A 50 6.39 -5.13 -20.42
C PRO A 50 6.34 -6.67 -20.61
N TRP A 51 5.16 -7.27 -20.75
CA TRP A 51 4.97 -8.67 -21.12
C TRP A 51 5.23 -8.98 -22.59
N SER A 52 5.19 -7.97 -23.47
CA SER A 52 5.36 -8.14 -24.92
C SER A 52 6.79 -7.96 -25.40
N CYS A 53 7.74 -7.74 -24.48
CA CYS A 53 9.14 -7.55 -24.85
C CYS A 53 9.78 -8.86 -25.39
N PRO A 54 10.80 -8.74 -26.25
CA PRO A 54 11.64 -9.86 -26.65
C PRO A 54 12.35 -10.53 -25.47
N HIS A 55 12.85 -11.74 -25.70
CA HIS A 55 13.66 -12.44 -24.69
C HIS A 55 14.89 -11.60 -24.33
N GLY A 56 15.19 -11.46 -23.04
CA GLY A 56 16.31 -10.65 -22.54
C GLY A 56 15.97 -9.18 -22.26
N GLU A 57 14.91 -8.61 -22.85
CA GLU A 57 14.56 -7.20 -22.66
C GLU A 57 13.56 -6.94 -21.52
N THR A 58 13.17 -7.99 -20.79
CA THR A 58 12.23 -7.85 -19.68
C THR A 58 12.74 -6.90 -18.60
N GLY A 59 14.02 -6.95 -18.23
CA GLY A 59 14.62 -6.05 -17.24
C GLY A 59 14.45 -4.57 -17.64
N PRO A 60 15.03 -4.16 -18.78
CA PRO A 60 14.89 -2.80 -19.30
C PRO A 60 13.43 -2.33 -19.46
N ALA A 61 12.52 -3.21 -19.89
CA ALA A 61 11.11 -2.87 -20.01
C ALA A 61 10.49 -2.49 -18.65
N TRP A 62 10.84 -3.21 -17.58
CA TRP A 62 10.40 -2.86 -16.23
C TRP A 62 11.09 -1.62 -15.66
N ASP A 63 12.35 -1.37 -16.00
CA ASP A 63 13.03 -0.13 -15.63
C ASP A 63 12.39 1.09 -16.30
N ALA A 64 11.95 0.95 -17.55
CA ALA A 64 11.19 1.98 -18.24
C ALA A 64 9.83 2.26 -17.54
N VAL A 65 9.14 1.21 -17.07
CA VAL A 65 7.93 1.36 -16.23
C VAL A 65 8.24 2.11 -14.95
N ALA A 66 9.31 1.75 -14.25
CA ALA A 66 9.72 2.44 -13.03
C ALA A 66 10.10 3.91 -13.29
N GLY A 67 10.76 4.20 -14.41
CA GLY A 67 11.06 5.56 -14.85
C GLY A 67 9.80 6.42 -14.99
N SER A 68 8.81 5.96 -15.75
CA SER A 68 7.52 6.66 -15.87
C SER A 68 6.77 6.76 -14.55
N PHE A 69 6.80 5.70 -13.75
CA PHE A 69 6.15 5.68 -12.45
C PHE A 69 6.70 6.74 -11.49
N LYS A 70 8.02 6.95 -11.48
CA LYS A 70 8.67 8.00 -10.68
C LYS A 70 8.25 9.41 -11.12
N VAL A 71 8.03 9.63 -12.41
CA VAL A 71 7.53 10.92 -12.90
C VAL A 71 6.14 11.21 -12.33
N SER A 72 5.25 10.21 -12.32
CA SER A 72 3.90 10.35 -11.76
C SER A 72 3.86 10.32 -10.22
N VAL A 73 4.83 9.66 -9.58
CA VAL A 73 4.94 9.52 -8.13
C VAL A 73 6.36 9.92 -7.70
N PRO A 74 6.68 11.22 -7.61
CA PRO A 74 8.07 11.69 -7.38
C PRO A 74 8.69 11.23 -6.06
N ARG A 75 7.85 10.86 -5.09
CA ARG A 75 8.30 10.33 -3.78
C ARG A 75 8.62 8.83 -3.81
N ALA A 76 8.37 8.14 -4.91
CA ALA A 76 8.63 6.73 -5.04
C ALA A 76 10.10 6.47 -5.37
N SER A 77 10.82 5.89 -4.41
CA SER A 77 12.16 5.34 -4.65
C SER A 77 12.03 3.84 -4.96
N VAL A 78 11.49 3.52 -6.15
CA VAL A 78 11.26 2.14 -6.60
C VAL A 78 12.01 1.87 -7.90
N ASP A 79 12.52 0.66 -8.08
CA ASP A 79 13.19 0.20 -9.31
C ASP A 79 12.26 -0.70 -10.15
N GLY A 80 12.69 -1.09 -11.35
CA GLY A 80 11.91 -1.97 -12.22
C GLY A 80 11.55 -3.30 -11.54
N ARG A 81 12.47 -3.84 -10.74
CA ARG A 81 12.25 -5.06 -9.95
C ARG A 81 11.13 -4.90 -8.93
N ALA A 82 11.10 -3.79 -8.18
CA ALA A 82 10.03 -3.50 -7.23
C ALA A 82 8.67 -3.32 -7.93
N CYS A 83 8.63 -2.59 -9.06
CA CYS A 83 7.42 -2.44 -9.87
C CYS A 83 6.90 -3.79 -10.38
N ARG A 84 7.78 -4.64 -10.92
CA ARG A 84 7.42 -6.00 -11.37
C ARG A 84 6.87 -6.85 -10.24
N ARG A 85 7.55 -6.89 -9.09
CA ARG A 85 7.10 -7.64 -7.91
C ARG A 85 5.72 -7.17 -7.44
N ARG A 86 5.51 -5.86 -7.38
CA ARG A 86 4.21 -5.30 -6.99
C ARG A 86 3.12 -5.67 -7.98
N TYR A 87 3.37 -5.56 -9.28
CA TYR A 87 2.43 -5.95 -10.32
C TYR A 87 2.04 -7.43 -10.23
N LEU A 88 3.01 -8.34 -10.07
CA LEU A 88 2.73 -9.78 -9.94
C LEU A 88 1.92 -10.09 -8.67
N ALA A 89 2.25 -9.44 -7.55
CA ALA A 89 1.47 -9.58 -6.31
C ALA A 89 0.03 -9.07 -6.47
N LEU A 90 -0.18 -8.00 -7.23
CA LEU A 90 -1.53 -7.47 -7.54
C LEU A 90 -2.33 -8.44 -8.41
N LEU A 91 -1.72 -9.00 -9.46
CA LEU A 91 -2.38 -10.00 -10.31
C LEU A 91 -2.77 -11.25 -9.51
N GLU A 92 -1.89 -11.72 -8.62
CA GLU A 92 -2.17 -12.89 -7.80
C GLU A 92 -3.31 -12.63 -6.80
N ALA A 93 -3.26 -11.47 -6.12
CA ALA A 93 -4.32 -11.07 -5.21
C ALA A 93 -5.66 -10.85 -5.93
N TYR A 94 -5.65 -10.38 -7.18
CA TYR A 94 -6.85 -10.25 -8.01
C TYR A 94 -7.45 -11.60 -8.36
N ARG A 95 -6.63 -12.54 -8.86
CA ARG A 95 -7.09 -13.89 -9.21
C ARG A 95 -7.66 -14.66 -8.02
N THR A 96 -7.12 -14.40 -6.82
CA THR A 96 -7.56 -15.07 -5.59
C THR A 96 -8.65 -14.32 -4.83
N GLY A 97 -9.12 -13.15 -5.31
CA GLY A 97 -10.12 -12.33 -4.61
C GLY A 97 -9.62 -11.69 -3.31
N LYS A 98 -8.30 -11.63 -3.10
CA LYS A 98 -7.64 -11.18 -1.86
C LYS A 98 -7.01 -9.79 -1.96
N LEU A 99 -7.50 -8.93 -2.87
CA LEU A 99 -6.99 -7.57 -3.04
C LEU A 99 -7.10 -6.70 -1.77
N HIS A 100 -8.12 -6.94 -0.94
CA HIS A 100 -8.31 -6.27 0.34
C HIS A 100 -7.25 -6.66 1.39
N GLN A 101 -6.58 -7.80 1.24
CA GLN A 101 -5.53 -8.28 2.15
C GLN A 101 -4.17 -7.62 1.88
N LEU A 102 -4.02 -6.92 0.74
CA LEU A 102 -2.79 -6.21 0.44
C LEU A 102 -2.62 -5.02 1.38
N ARG A 103 -1.41 -4.87 1.92
CA ARG A 103 -1.04 -3.65 2.66
C ARG A 103 -1.32 -2.42 1.79
N GLY A 104 -1.94 -1.41 2.39
CA GLY A 104 -2.30 -0.18 1.69
C GLY A 104 -3.59 -0.28 0.88
N ALA A 105 -4.44 -1.28 1.14
CA ALA A 105 -5.78 -1.43 0.57
C ALA A 105 -6.81 -0.41 1.10
N ALA A 106 -6.40 0.58 1.88
CA ALA A 106 -7.27 1.73 2.16
C ALA A 106 -7.56 2.48 0.85
N GLY A 107 -8.79 2.94 0.69
CA GLY A 107 -9.26 3.64 -0.49
C GLY A 107 -10.78 3.79 -0.48
N THR A 108 -11.30 4.58 -1.42
CA THR A 108 -12.74 4.63 -1.67
C THR A 108 -13.13 3.46 -2.58
N PRO A 109 -14.40 3.00 -2.55
CA PRO A 109 -14.88 1.94 -3.45
C PRO A 109 -14.62 2.24 -4.93
N ALA A 110 -14.75 3.51 -5.34
CA ALA A 110 -14.46 3.95 -6.71
C ALA A 110 -12.99 3.70 -7.11
N VAL A 111 -12.05 3.99 -6.21
CA VAL A 111 -10.61 3.76 -6.44
C VAL A 111 -10.30 2.25 -6.48
N HIS A 112 -11.00 1.44 -5.68
CA HIS A 112 -10.86 -0.02 -5.76
C HIS A 112 -11.39 -0.59 -7.07
N ALA A 113 -12.57 -0.14 -7.51
CA ALA A 113 -13.17 -0.55 -8.78
C ALA A 113 -12.26 -0.22 -9.97
N GLU A 114 -11.67 0.98 -9.99
CA GLU A 114 -10.72 1.36 -11.04
C GLU A 114 -9.49 0.43 -11.07
N ARG A 115 -8.91 0.14 -9.90
CA ARG A 115 -7.77 -0.78 -9.79
C ARG A 115 -8.13 -2.16 -10.35
N GLU A 116 -9.31 -2.67 -10.02
CA GLU A 116 -9.79 -3.97 -10.51
C GLU A 116 -10.02 -3.98 -12.02
N GLN A 117 -10.60 -2.92 -12.58
CA GLN A 117 -10.78 -2.76 -14.02
C GLN A 117 -9.42 -2.77 -14.76
N LEU A 118 -8.43 -2.07 -14.23
CA LEU A 118 -7.08 -2.07 -14.81
C LEU A 118 -6.40 -3.43 -14.69
N LEU A 119 -6.60 -4.17 -13.60
CA LEU A 119 -6.08 -5.52 -13.43
C LEU A 119 -6.71 -6.51 -14.40
N ALA A 120 -8.03 -6.45 -14.58
CA ALA A 120 -8.75 -7.25 -15.57
C ALA A 120 -8.17 -7.02 -16.98
N ARG A 121 -7.98 -5.74 -17.36
CA ARG A 121 -7.43 -5.37 -18.66
C ARG A 121 -5.97 -5.80 -18.83
N CYS A 122 -5.14 -5.64 -17.79
CA CYS A 122 -3.75 -6.13 -17.79
C CYS A 122 -3.69 -7.64 -17.96
N GLN A 123 -4.52 -8.38 -17.22
CA GLN A 123 -4.57 -9.84 -17.28
C GLN A 123 -4.99 -10.30 -18.68
N PHE A 124 -6.08 -9.74 -19.21
CA PHE A 124 -6.55 -10.04 -20.55
C PHE A 124 -5.45 -9.83 -21.60
N ASN A 125 -4.81 -8.66 -21.64
CA ASN A 125 -3.76 -8.36 -22.61
C ASN A 125 -2.54 -9.28 -22.48
N THR A 126 -2.17 -9.63 -21.25
CA THR A 126 -1.02 -10.51 -21.00
C THR A 126 -1.32 -11.93 -21.47
N ASP A 127 -2.50 -12.44 -21.15
CA ASP A 127 -2.91 -13.81 -21.51
C ASP A 127 -3.15 -13.93 -23.01
N ASP A 128 -3.76 -12.91 -23.63
CA ASP A 128 -3.96 -12.83 -25.07
C ASP A 128 -2.62 -12.76 -25.83
N TYR A 129 -1.64 -11.97 -25.36
CA TYR A 129 -0.30 -11.96 -25.95
C TYR A 129 0.36 -13.35 -25.88
N ARG A 130 0.23 -14.06 -24.76
CA ARG A 130 0.74 -15.42 -24.62
C ARG A 130 0.06 -16.38 -25.59
N ARG A 131 -1.27 -16.33 -25.73
CA ARG A 131 -2.03 -17.14 -26.69
C ARG A 131 -1.59 -16.88 -28.13
N ARG A 132 -1.44 -15.61 -28.53
CA ARG A 132 -0.99 -15.25 -29.88
C ARG A 132 0.45 -15.69 -30.16
N LYS A 133 1.31 -15.70 -29.14
CA LYS A 133 2.68 -16.18 -29.25
C LYS A 133 2.74 -17.70 -29.47
N THR A 134 1.88 -18.47 -28.82
CA THR A 134 1.84 -19.94 -29.01
C THR A 134 1.28 -20.32 -30.38
N THR A 135 0.28 -19.60 -30.90
CA THR A 135 -0.31 -19.90 -32.22
C THR A 135 0.62 -19.56 -33.39
N LYS A 136 1.47 -18.52 -33.26
CA LYS A 136 2.51 -18.19 -34.26
C LYS A 136 3.70 -19.15 -34.26
N GLY A 137 3.84 -20.00 -33.25
CA GLY A 137 4.94 -20.94 -33.09
C GLY A 137 4.75 -22.31 -33.75
N THR A 138 3.64 -22.54 -34.47
CA THR A 138 3.47 -23.76 -35.27
C THR A 138 3.91 -23.46 -36.70
N PRO A 139 5.05 -23.98 -37.17
CA PRO A 139 5.51 -23.73 -38.53
C PRO A 139 4.57 -24.40 -39.53
N THR A 140 4.33 -23.67 -40.61
CA THR A 140 3.79 -24.10 -41.89
C THR A 140 4.29 -25.51 -42.23
N ALA A 141 3.41 -26.51 -42.17
CA ALA A 141 3.63 -27.75 -42.87
C ALA A 141 3.65 -27.41 -44.37
N THR A 142 4.85 -27.42 -44.94
CA THR A 142 5.08 -27.37 -46.38
C THR A 142 4.30 -28.49 -47.02
N VAL A 143 3.24 -28.12 -47.75
CA VAL A 143 2.55 -28.98 -48.70
C VAL A 143 3.51 -29.26 -49.85
N GLY A 144 3.75 -30.54 -50.14
CA GLY A 144 4.18 -31.00 -51.47
C GLY A 144 5.56 -31.67 -51.54
N ALA A 145 5.62 -32.96 -51.28
CA ALA A 145 6.40 -33.91 -52.08
C ALA A 145 5.81 -35.31 -51.88
N VAL A 146 5.14 -35.78 -52.93
CA VAL A 146 4.70 -37.17 -53.10
C VAL A 146 5.94 -38.05 -53.26
N ASP A 147 5.99 -39.18 -52.57
CA ASP A 147 6.36 -40.46 -53.17
C ASP A 147 6.03 -41.63 -52.22
N ASN A 148 5.35 -42.61 -52.78
CA ASN A 148 4.86 -43.82 -52.15
C ASN A 148 5.73 -44.99 -52.60
N VAL A 149 6.44 -45.68 -51.69
CA VAL A 149 6.79 -47.11 -51.80
C VAL A 149 6.89 -47.73 -50.40
N PRO A 150 6.26 -48.89 -50.12
CA PRO A 150 6.36 -49.60 -48.86
C PRO A 150 7.57 -50.55 -48.86
N GLY A 151 8.44 -50.44 -47.85
CA GLY A 151 9.64 -51.26 -47.69
C GLY A 151 9.75 -51.83 -46.28
N ASN A 152 9.25 -53.05 -46.14
CA ASN A 152 9.44 -53.94 -45.00
C ASN A 152 10.94 -54.11 -44.67
N ARG A 153 11.40 -53.66 -43.49
CA ARG A 153 12.61 -54.17 -42.84
C ARG A 153 12.42 -54.25 -41.33
N THR A 154 12.09 -55.47 -40.93
CA THR A 154 12.29 -56.09 -39.63
C THR A 154 13.65 -55.77 -39.02
N PHE A 155 13.67 -55.28 -37.79
CA PHE A 155 14.83 -55.42 -36.91
C PHE A 155 14.38 -56.20 -35.68
N ASP A 156 14.57 -57.50 -35.78
CA ASP A 156 14.50 -58.47 -34.70
C ASP A 156 15.84 -58.45 -33.98
N LEU A 157 15.82 -58.32 -32.65
CA LEU A 157 16.88 -58.79 -31.77
C LEU A 157 16.24 -59.08 -30.41
N SER A 158 15.66 -60.26 -30.33
CA SER A 158 15.26 -60.94 -29.09
C SER A 158 16.41 -61.77 -28.51
N GLY A 159 16.46 -61.82 -27.17
CA GLY A 159 17.12 -62.86 -26.37
C GLY A 159 18.13 -62.32 -25.33
N SER A 160 18.08 -62.67 -24.05
CA SER A 160 17.22 -63.60 -23.31
C SER A 160 17.66 -63.61 -21.82
N GLU A 161 16.68 -63.58 -20.90
CA GLU A 161 16.60 -64.34 -19.61
C GLU A 161 17.54 -63.90 -18.45
N ALA A 162 17.25 -64.01 -17.16
CA ALA A 162 16.16 -64.53 -16.34
C ALA A 162 16.33 -63.91 -14.93
N GLY A 163 15.27 -63.90 -14.11
CA GLY A 163 15.42 -63.69 -12.66
C GLY A 163 14.17 -63.19 -11.95
N GLU A 164 13.16 -64.07 -11.83
CA GLU A 164 12.04 -63.89 -10.91
C GLU A 164 12.51 -63.93 -9.44
N ALA A 165 11.94 -63.06 -8.60
CA ALA A 165 11.63 -63.38 -7.21
C ALA A 165 10.51 -62.47 -6.68
N SER A 166 9.37 -63.09 -6.38
CA SER A 166 8.28 -62.59 -5.55
C SER A 166 8.73 -62.18 -4.15
N ALA A 167 8.16 -61.09 -3.61
CA ALA A 167 7.66 -61.00 -2.23
C ALA A 167 7.10 -59.59 -1.89
N THR A 168 5.79 -59.49 -1.68
CA THR A 168 5.20 -58.71 -0.56
C THR A 168 5.04 -59.66 0.63
N PRO A 169 4.82 -59.23 1.90
CA PRO A 169 4.40 -57.92 2.42
C PRO A 169 5.21 -57.43 3.66
N GLN A 170 4.75 -56.35 4.32
CA GLN A 170 4.97 -55.83 5.69
C GLN A 170 5.24 -54.32 5.65
N ASP A 171 4.30 -53.43 5.97
CA ASP A 171 3.71 -53.10 7.28
C ASP A 171 4.60 -52.14 8.11
N GLU A 172 3.93 -51.16 8.76
CA GLU A 172 4.42 -50.12 9.67
C GLU A 172 5.19 -48.90 9.10
N LEU A 173 4.97 -47.63 9.45
CA LEU A 173 3.98 -46.90 10.25
C LEU A 173 4.08 -45.42 9.80
N ARG A 174 2.96 -44.80 9.41
CA ARG A 174 2.85 -43.33 9.25
C ARG A 174 2.50 -42.71 10.60
N PRO A 175 3.08 -41.56 11.01
CA PRO A 175 2.47 -40.75 12.05
C PRO A 175 1.21 -40.11 11.48
N PHE A 176 0.06 -40.66 11.88
CA PHE A 176 -1.26 -40.08 11.71
C PHE A 176 -1.32 -38.76 12.50
N SER A 177 -1.17 -37.61 11.83
CA SER A 177 -1.54 -36.34 12.43
C SER A 177 -3.06 -36.23 12.45
N ALA A 178 -3.60 -36.28 13.67
CA ALA A 178 -5.02 -36.31 13.97
C ALA A 178 -5.81 -35.12 13.38
N PRO A 179 -7.14 -35.28 13.18
CA PRO A 179 -8.03 -34.16 12.88
C PRO A 179 -8.00 -33.17 14.05
N GLN A 180 -7.72 -31.90 13.78
CA GLN A 180 -7.86 -30.85 14.79
C GLN A 180 -9.34 -30.58 15.06
N ASP A 181 -9.77 -30.88 16.29
CA ASP A 181 -11.04 -30.47 16.86
C ASP A 181 -11.19 -28.93 16.90
N PRO A 182 -12.34 -28.37 16.53
CA PRO A 182 -12.53 -26.91 16.42
C PRO A 182 -13.05 -26.27 17.72
N ARG A 183 -12.45 -26.53 18.90
CA ARG A 183 -12.99 -25.99 20.18
C ARG A 183 -12.02 -25.62 21.31
N THR A 184 -10.85 -25.09 21.03
CA THR A 184 -10.09 -24.32 22.05
C THR A 184 -9.51 -23.05 21.45
N LEU A 185 -10.23 -21.93 21.62
CA LEU A 185 -9.67 -20.59 21.42
C LEU A 185 -8.67 -20.34 22.56
N PRO A 186 -7.37 -20.17 22.28
CA PRO A 186 -6.44 -19.73 23.30
C PRO A 186 -6.80 -18.29 23.68
N LEU A 187 -6.99 -18.04 24.98
CA LEU A 187 -7.37 -16.76 25.59
C LEU A 187 -6.34 -15.62 25.38
N ASN A 188 -5.30 -15.86 24.58
CA ASN A 188 -4.15 -14.99 24.39
C ASN A 188 -3.59 -15.12 22.96
N ASP A 189 -4.48 -14.99 21.95
CA ASP A 189 -4.04 -14.86 20.57
C ASP A 189 -3.36 -13.48 20.40
N PRO A 190 -2.06 -13.42 20.05
CA PRO A 190 -1.32 -12.16 19.90
C PRO A 190 -1.95 -11.22 18.86
N ARG A 191 -2.75 -11.75 17.93
CA ARG A 191 -3.50 -10.94 16.95
C ARG A 191 -4.67 -10.21 17.59
N VAL A 192 -5.36 -10.86 18.54
CA VAL A 192 -6.48 -10.26 19.29
C VAL A 192 -5.96 -9.18 20.23
N LEU A 193 -4.84 -9.41 20.90
CA LEU A 193 -4.23 -8.40 21.79
C LEU A 193 -3.72 -7.17 21.03
N LEU A 194 -3.09 -7.36 19.87
CA LEU A 194 -2.69 -6.23 19.02
C LEU A 194 -3.91 -5.42 18.56
N ARG A 195 -4.99 -6.12 18.18
CA ARG A 195 -6.22 -5.47 17.76
C ARG A 195 -6.90 -4.71 18.90
N GLN A 196 -6.90 -5.27 20.11
CA GLN A 196 -7.42 -4.62 21.31
C GLN A 196 -6.63 -3.36 21.67
N ARG A 197 -5.30 -3.43 21.58
CA ARG A 197 -4.43 -2.27 21.82
C ARG A 197 -4.59 -1.18 20.76
N GLU A 198 -4.86 -1.54 19.50
CA GLU A 198 -5.21 -0.58 18.46
C GLU A 198 -6.52 0.14 18.78
N LEU A 199 -7.56 -0.59 19.20
CA LEU A 199 -8.84 -0.02 19.60
C LEU A 199 -8.71 0.95 20.78
N GLU A 200 -7.93 0.59 21.80
CA GLU A 200 -7.69 1.48 22.95
C GLU A 200 -7.01 2.80 22.55
N LEU A 201 -6.08 2.74 21.59
CA LEU A 201 -5.42 3.94 21.08
C LEU A 201 -6.35 4.80 20.23
N GLU A 202 -7.23 4.18 19.45
CA GLU A 202 -8.28 4.86 18.69
C GLU A 202 -9.31 5.53 19.61
N ASP A 203 -9.79 4.83 20.64
CA ASP A 203 -10.69 5.39 21.65
C ASP A 203 -10.06 6.57 22.40
N ARG A 204 -8.78 6.46 22.78
CA ARG A 204 -8.05 7.56 23.42
C ARG A 204 -7.91 8.76 22.49
N ARG A 205 -7.69 8.53 21.20
CA ARG A 205 -7.62 9.60 20.20
C ARG A 205 -8.99 10.26 20.02
N LEU A 206 -10.05 9.46 19.95
CA LEU A 206 -11.42 9.94 19.78
C LEU A 206 -11.83 10.84 20.97
N ARG A 207 -11.50 10.45 22.20
CA ARG A 207 -11.76 11.27 23.40
C ARG A 207 -11.04 12.62 23.37
N LEU A 208 -9.78 12.65 22.90
CA LEU A 208 -9.04 13.91 22.78
C LEU A 208 -9.63 14.80 21.68
N GLU A 209 -10.09 14.21 20.59
CA GLU A 209 -10.78 14.91 19.51
C GLU A 209 -12.14 15.46 19.95
N GLU A 210 -12.90 14.67 20.71
CA GLU A 210 -14.16 15.06 21.34
C GLU A 210 -13.96 16.20 22.33
N GLN A 211 -12.95 16.13 23.21
CA GLN A 211 -12.62 17.23 24.13
C GLN A 211 -12.26 18.52 23.40
N ARG A 212 -11.52 18.43 22.30
CA ARG A 212 -11.18 19.60 21.48
C ARG A 212 -12.41 20.22 20.85
N PHE A 213 -13.31 19.39 20.32
CA PHE A 213 -14.56 19.86 19.74
C PHE A 213 -15.44 20.51 20.79
N GLU A 214 -15.53 19.92 21.99
CA GLU A 214 -16.29 20.46 23.11
C GLU A 214 -15.72 21.79 23.59
N GLN A 215 -14.39 21.91 23.70
CA GLN A 215 -13.75 23.20 24.01
C GLN A 215 -14.05 24.25 22.95
N GLN A 216 -13.99 23.88 21.67
CA GLN A 216 -14.34 24.79 20.58
C GLN A 216 -15.81 25.22 20.68
N ARG A 217 -16.71 24.28 21.00
CA ARG A 217 -18.13 24.56 21.21
C ARG A 217 -18.36 25.52 22.38
N GLN A 218 -17.73 25.27 23.52
CA GLN A 218 -17.80 26.14 24.70
C GLN A 218 -17.26 27.55 24.42
N VAL A 219 -16.17 27.67 23.64
CA VAL A 219 -15.64 28.97 23.23
C VAL A 219 -16.66 29.72 22.36
N THR A 220 -17.25 29.04 21.37
CA THR A 220 -18.28 29.66 20.52
C THR A 220 -19.54 30.04 21.30
N GLU A 221 -19.93 29.21 22.26
CA GLU A 221 -21.09 29.46 23.13
C GLU A 221 -20.86 30.67 24.03
N ARG A 222 -19.68 30.77 24.67
CA ARG A 222 -19.29 31.96 25.45
C ARG A 222 -19.22 33.23 24.60
N GLN A 223 -18.74 33.12 23.36
CA GLN A 223 -18.74 34.26 22.43
C GLN A 223 -20.16 34.70 22.11
N LEU A 224 -21.07 33.75 21.84
CA LEU A 224 -22.49 34.05 21.58
C LEU A 224 -23.17 34.68 22.80
N GLU A 225 -22.90 34.16 24.00
CA GLU A 225 -23.43 34.69 25.25
C GLU A 225 -22.94 36.12 25.52
N MET A 226 -21.64 36.39 25.30
CA MET A 226 -21.08 37.73 25.41
C MET A 226 -21.73 38.70 24.41
N MET A 227 -21.93 38.28 23.16
CA MET A 227 -22.63 39.09 22.16
C MET A 227 -24.08 39.36 22.60
N ALA A 228 -24.80 38.35 23.08
CA ALA A 228 -26.18 38.51 23.56
C ALA A 228 -26.29 39.47 24.75
N ALA A 229 -25.34 39.41 25.69
CA ALA A 229 -25.25 40.34 26.80
C ALA A 229 -25.02 41.79 26.32
N GLN A 230 -24.10 41.98 25.36
CA GLN A 230 -23.87 43.29 24.73
C GLN A 230 -25.12 43.80 24.02
N THR A 231 -25.81 42.96 23.26
CA THR A 231 -27.08 43.31 22.60
C THR A 231 -28.14 43.74 23.61
N THR A 232 -28.23 43.06 24.75
CA THR A 232 -29.18 43.41 25.81
C THR A 232 -28.88 44.78 26.43
N VAL A 233 -27.61 45.11 26.66
CA VAL A 233 -27.21 46.44 27.14
C VAL A 233 -27.55 47.52 26.11
N LEU A 234 -27.26 47.28 24.83
CA LEU A 234 -27.59 48.21 23.76
C LEU A 234 -29.10 48.45 23.66
N LEU A 235 -29.92 47.41 23.78
CA LEU A 235 -31.37 47.53 23.79
C LEU A 235 -31.87 48.35 24.99
N LYS A 236 -31.32 48.12 26.21
CA LYS A 236 -31.67 48.92 27.39
C LYS A 236 -31.26 50.39 27.25
N LEU A 237 -30.09 50.67 26.67
CA LEU A 237 -29.65 52.03 26.40
C LEU A 237 -30.54 52.70 25.35
N ALA A 238 -30.91 51.99 24.28
CA ALA A 238 -31.84 52.48 23.29
C ALA A 238 -33.20 52.81 23.93
N GLU A 239 -33.75 51.92 24.75
CA GLU A 239 -35.02 52.12 25.46
C GLU A 239 -34.98 53.36 26.38
N LYS A 240 -33.88 53.56 27.13
CA LYS A 240 -33.65 54.75 27.96
C LYS A 240 -33.54 56.05 27.15
N LEU A 241 -33.02 55.97 25.93
CA LEU A 241 -33.00 57.11 25.00
C LEU A 241 -34.37 57.37 24.36
N THR A 242 -35.22 56.34 24.21
CA THR A 242 -36.58 56.48 23.65
C THR A 242 -37.61 56.98 24.66
N ASN A 243 -37.43 56.69 25.96
CA ASN A 243 -38.33 57.09 27.04
C ASN A 243 -37.63 58.06 28.01
N PRO A 244 -37.53 59.36 27.68
CA PRO A 244 -37.09 60.37 28.63
C PRO A 244 -38.28 60.81 29.50
N SER A 245 -38.70 60.03 30.50
CA SER A 245 -39.69 60.50 31.48
C SER A 245 -39.13 60.61 32.90
N SER A 246 -38.85 61.87 33.24
CA SER A 246 -38.94 62.53 34.56
C SER A 246 -38.04 62.06 35.70
N PRO A 247 -36.96 62.81 36.04
CA PRO A 247 -36.46 62.81 37.40
C PRO A 247 -37.45 63.54 38.32
N SER A 248 -37.76 62.94 39.46
CA SER A 248 -38.28 63.66 40.63
C SER A 248 -37.13 64.25 41.43
#